data_AF-A0A7I4YLI0-F1
#
_entry.id   AF-A0A7I4YLI0-F1
#
_cell.length_a   1.000
_cell.length_b   1.000
_cell.length_c   1.000
_cell.angle_alpha   90.00
_cell.angle_beta   90.00
_cell.angle_gamma   90.00
#
_symmetry.space_group_name_H-M   'P 1'
#
loop_
_entity.id
_entity.type
_entity.pdbx_description
1 polymer ?
#
loop_
_entity_poly.entity_id
_entity_poly.type
_entity_poly.pdbx_seq_one_letter_code
_entity_poly.pdbx_strand_id
1 'polypeptide(L)'
;MDSSDSVNGLEVSFEELLLESDEERETDANATAEGLLSVPEDDSADSNDSKTKKKRRRMTEDVFRCTSPIEYFKLFMTDELVTLIVEQTDCAGLLKKIYERTKLTAEEFDRFIGICFYMGLVNFPRLWDYWSTNGVYSAEIVRKNMTRHRFESNLRCLHFLDNETADRSDRLNKIN
;
A
#
# COMPACT_ATOMS: atom_id res chain seq x y z
N MET A 1 -38.73 -29.05 -4.63
CA MET A 1 -39.53 -27.84 -4.38
C MET A 1 -38.79 -27.10 -3.30
N ASP A 2 -37.68 -26.42 -3.58
CA ASP A 2 -37.44 -25.27 -4.48
C ASP A 2 -38.04 -23.95 -3.97
N SER A 3 -37.31 -22.87 -4.24
CA SER A 3 -37.44 -21.45 -3.89
C SER A 3 -36.85 -21.07 -2.52
N SER A 4 -35.61 -20.58 -2.44
CA SER A 4 -35.07 -19.27 -2.90
C SER A 4 -35.57 -18.10 -2.06
N ASP A 5 -34.80 -17.74 -1.03
CA ASP A 5 -34.76 -16.37 -0.53
C ASP A 5 -33.31 -15.90 -0.56
N SER A 6 -33.01 -15.23 -1.68
CA SER A 6 -31.91 -14.32 -1.87
C SER A 6 -31.98 -13.21 -0.83
N VAL A 7 -31.01 -13.16 0.08
CA VAL A 7 -30.73 -11.93 0.82
C VAL A 7 -29.47 -11.36 0.20
N ASN A 8 -29.68 -10.36 -0.65
CA ASN A 8 -28.65 -9.53 -1.25
C ASN A 8 -27.71 -9.03 -0.14
N GLY A 9 -26.51 -9.59 -0.09
CA GLY A 9 -25.41 -8.98 0.64
C GLY A 9 -25.08 -7.69 -0.09
N LEU A 10 -25.29 -6.55 0.57
CA LEU A 10 -24.66 -5.32 0.15
C LEU A 10 -23.14 -5.54 0.18
N GLU A 11 -22.59 -5.82 -0.98
CA GLU A 11 -21.17 -5.71 -1.27
C GLU A 11 -20.88 -4.22 -1.39
N VAL A 12 -20.73 -3.56 -0.24
CA VAL A 12 -20.28 -2.17 -0.19
C VAL A 12 -18.81 -2.17 -0.61
N SER A 13 -18.55 -1.57 -1.76
CA SER A 13 -17.19 -1.42 -2.30
C SER A 13 -16.35 -0.60 -1.34
N PHE A 14 -15.07 -0.96 -1.22
CA PHE A 14 -14.10 -0.17 -0.46
C PHE A 14 -14.06 1.31 -0.90
N GLU A 15 -14.40 1.60 -2.17
CA GLU A 15 -14.48 2.97 -2.68
C GLU A 15 -15.67 3.76 -2.13
N GLU A 16 -16.78 3.09 -1.79
CA GLU A 16 -17.98 3.74 -1.25
C GLU A 16 -17.74 4.21 0.19
N LEU A 17 -16.96 3.44 0.97
CA LEU A 17 -16.52 3.78 2.32
C LEU A 17 -15.55 4.98 2.38
N LEU A 18 -14.78 5.22 1.31
CA LEU A 18 -13.88 6.37 1.24
C LEU A 18 -14.63 7.66 0.92
N LEU A 19 -15.65 7.58 0.07
CA LEU A 19 -16.51 8.72 -0.29
C LEU A 19 -17.34 9.24 0.89
N GLU A 20 -17.77 8.38 1.80
CA GLU A 20 -18.53 8.80 2.99
C GLU A 20 -17.69 9.62 3.99
N SER A 21 -16.36 9.64 3.86
CA SER A 21 -15.46 10.35 4.79
C SER A 21 -15.14 11.80 4.39
N ASP A 22 -15.52 12.24 3.19
CA ASP A 22 -15.18 13.57 2.66
C ASP A 22 -16.25 14.66 2.94
N GLU A 23 -17.38 14.31 3.59
CA GLU A 23 -18.43 15.28 3.95
C GLU A 23 -18.23 15.90 5.35
N GLU A 24 -17.07 16.51 5.63
CA GLU A 24 -16.97 17.50 6.71
C GLU A 24 -16.43 18.85 6.21
N ARG A 25 -17.32 19.84 6.29
CA ARG A 25 -17.30 21.21 5.78
C ARG A 25 -16.00 21.99 6.03
N GLU A 26 -15.42 22.50 4.95
CA GLU A 26 -14.58 23.71 4.95
C GLU A 26 -15.46 24.95 5.23
N THR A 27 -14.97 25.85 6.09
CA THR A 27 -15.42 27.25 6.10
C THR A 27 -14.20 28.18 6.10
N ASP A 28 -14.08 28.90 5.00
CA ASP A 28 -13.49 30.21 4.73
C ASP A 28 -12.23 30.66 5.50
N ALA A 29 -11.10 30.67 4.78
CA ALA A 29 -10.04 31.65 4.99
C ALA A 29 -9.47 32.10 3.64
N ASN A 30 -10.09 33.12 3.07
CA ASN A 30 -9.63 33.83 1.88
C ASN A 30 -8.53 34.82 2.30
N ALA A 31 -7.28 34.60 1.89
CA ALA A 31 -6.20 35.58 2.02
C ALA A 31 -5.29 35.54 0.79
N THR A 32 -5.41 36.62 0.02
CA THR A 32 -4.72 36.96 -1.21
C THR A 32 -3.20 37.02 -1.04
N ALA A 33 -2.45 36.39 -1.93
CA ALA A 33 -1.04 36.72 -2.19
C ALA A 33 -0.66 36.36 -3.64
N GLU A 34 -1.31 37.04 -4.59
CA GLU A 34 -0.71 37.36 -5.88
C GLU A 34 0.52 38.24 -5.62
N GLY A 35 1.71 37.68 -5.80
CA GLY A 35 2.95 38.40 -5.56
C GLY A 35 4.18 37.58 -5.86
N LEU A 36 4.84 37.95 -6.97
CA LEU A 36 6.23 37.67 -7.34
C LEU A 36 6.45 36.51 -8.33
N LEU A 37 5.92 36.70 -9.55
CA LEU A 37 6.70 36.47 -10.76
C LEU A 37 7.79 37.54 -10.85
N SER A 38 9.05 37.15 -10.69
CA SER A 38 10.19 37.85 -11.28
C SER A 38 11.35 36.87 -11.42
N VAL A 39 11.40 36.20 -12.56
CA VAL A 39 12.57 35.42 -12.99
C VAL A 39 13.56 36.41 -13.60
N PRO A 40 14.79 36.56 -13.08
CA PRO A 40 15.83 37.28 -13.80
C PRO A 40 16.39 36.36 -14.88
N GLU A 41 16.25 36.76 -16.14
CA GLU A 41 17.08 36.25 -17.23
C GLU A 41 18.48 36.85 -17.06
N ASP A 42 19.50 36.00 -16.90
CA ASP A 42 20.88 36.40 -17.11
C ASP A 42 21.60 35.30 -17.90
N ASP A 43 21.75 35.57 -19.19
CA ASP A 43 22.62 34.88 -20.12
C ASP A 43 24.04 35.43 -19.94
N SER A 44 24.90 34.67 -19.27
CA SER A 44 26.34 34.80 -19.48
C SER A 44 26.99 33.42 -19.52
N ALA A 45 27.40 33.03 -20.72
CA ALA A 45 28.16 31.84 -21.00
C ALA A 45 29.54 31.90 -20.34
N ASP A 46 29.91 30.86 -19.58
CA ASP A 46 31.31 30.48 -19.44
C ASP A 46 31.49 28.96 -19.47
N SER A 47 32.61 28.60 -20.04
CA SER A 47 33.03 27.37 -20.67
C SER A 47 33.46 26.24 -19.69
N ASN A 48 33.22 25.00 -20.12
CA ASN A 48 33.92 23.76 -19.75
C ASN A 48 34.26 23.47 -18.26
N ASP A 49 33.41 22.68 -17.59
CA ASP A 49 33.88 21.52 -16.78
C ASP A 49 32.80 20.41 -16.78
N SER A 50 33.15 19.28 -17.39
CA SER A 50 32.34 18.07 -17.44
C SER A 50 32.33 17.37 -16.09
N LYS A 51 31.45 17.78 -15.16
CA LYS A 51 31.12 17.00 -13.96
C LYS A 51 29.62 16.99 -13.70
N THR A 52 28.98 15.92 -14.17
CA THR A 52 27.75 15.29 -13.66
C THR A 52 26.88 16.12 -12.70
N LYS A 53 26.13 17.08 -13.26
CA LYS A 53 24.92 17.58 -12.59
C LYS A 53 23.89 16.45 -12.59
N LYS A 54 23.87 15.66 -11.50
CA LYS A 54 22.84 14.67 -11.22
C LYS A 54 21.49 15.38 -11.24
N LYS A 55 20.82 15.38 -12.40
CA LYS A 55 19.50 15.96 -12.62
C LYS A 55 18.59 15.34 -11.57
N ARG A 56 18.27 16.10 -10.51
CA ARG A 56 17.27 15.71 -9.53
C ARG A 56 16.05 15.34 -10.36
N ARG A 57 15.67 14.06 -10.36
CA ARG A 57 14.49 13.60 -11.09
C ARG A 57 13.35 14.51 -10.64
N ARG A 58 12.84 15.32 -11.56
CA ARG A 58 11.63 16.10 -11.33
C ARG A 58 10.55 15.10 -10.91
N MET A 59 9.69 15.50 -9.97
CA MET A 59 8.49 14.76 -9.59
C MET A 59 7.88 14.17 -10.87
N THR A 60 7.73 12.85 -10.93
CA THR A 60 7.36 12.15 -12.16
C THR A 60 6.01 12.67 -12.63
N GLU A 61 5.86 12.97 -13.93
CA GLU A 61 4.61 13.45 -14.55
C GLU A 61 3.40 12.62 -14.12
N ASP A 62 3.63 11.33 -13.87
CA ASP A 62 2.65 10.35 -13.41
C ASP A 62 1.94 10.76 -12.11
N VAL A 63 2.63 11.47 -11.19
CA VAL A 63 2.02 11.95 -9.93
C VAL A 63 0.88 12.92 -10.20
N PHE A 64 1.01 13.79 -11.21
CA PHE A 64 -0.03 14.77 -11.57
C PHE A 64 -1.20 14.14 -12.33
N ARG A 65 -1.08 12.88 -12.74
CA ARG A 65 -2.14 12.13 -13.43
C ARG A 65 -3.00 11.31 -12.47
N CYS A 66 -2.55 11.13 -11.24
CA CYS A 66 -3.27 10.37 -10.23
C CYS A 66 -4.47 11.18 -9.69
N THR A 67 -5.63 10.53 -9.66
CA THR A 67 -6.91 11.11 -9.22
C THR A 67 -7.44 10.43 -7.96
N SER A 68 -6.98 9.23 -7.63
CA SER A 68 -7.41 8.47 -6.46
C SER A 68 -6.23 8.03 -5.59
N PRO A 69 -6.42 7.86 -4.26
CA PRO A 69 -5.34 7.44 -3.36
C PRO A 69 -4.65 6.13 -3.78
N ILE A 70 -5.40 5.19 -4.36
CA ILE A 70 -4.86 3.91 -4.83
C ILE A 70 -3.88 4.08 -6.00
N GLU A 71 -4.12 5.06 -6.88
CA GLU A 71 -3.21 5.35 -7.99
C GLU A 71 -1.87 5.87 -7.48
N TYR A 72 -1.87 6.75 -6.48
CA TYR A 72 -0.64 7.20 -5.83
C TYR A 72 0.11 6.05 -5.17
N PHE A 73 -0.60 5.14 -4.49
CA PHE A 73 0.02 3.95 -3.89
C PHE A 73 0.70 3.07 -4.95
N LYS A 74 0.04 2.85 -6.10
CA LYS A 74 0.56 2.03 -7.20
C LYS A 74 1.77 2.64 -7.92
N LEU A 75 2.07 3.93 -7.74
CA LEU A 75 3.33 4.52 -8.20
C LEU A 75 4.55 3.92 -7.47
N PHE A 76 4.37 3.47 -6.24
CA PHE A 76 5.41 2.87 -5.42
C PHE A 76 5.28 1.34 -5.36
N MET A 77 4.06 0.85 -5.19
CA MET A 77 3.74 -0.57 -5.16
C MET A 77 3.31 -1.04 -6.56
N THR A 78 4.29 -1.17 -7.45
CA THR A 78 4.05 -1.59 -8.84
C THR A 78 3.65 -3.05 -8.91
N ASP A 79 2.94 -3.44 -9.98
CA ASP A 79 2.54 -4.85 -10.21
C ASP A 79 3.76 -5.80 -10.27
N GLU A 80 4.89 -5.32 -10.78
CA GLU A 80 6.17 -6.05 -10.78
C GLU A 80 6.66 -6.31 -9.36
N LEU A 81 6.65 -5.28 -8.50
CA LEU A 81 7.05 -5.40 -7.11
C LEU A 81 6.11 -6.32 -6.33
N VAL A 82 4.79 -6.20 -6.53
CA VAL A 82 3.81 -7.10 -5.92
C VAL A 82 4.06 -8.54 -6.34
N THR A 83 4.29 -8.78 -7.63
CA THR A 83 4.60 -10.11 -8.16
C THR A 83 5.84 -10.69 -7.50
N LEU A 84 6.92 -9.91 -7.42
CA LEU A 84 8.16 -10.30 -6.74
C LEU A 84 7.90 -10.68 -5.27
N ILE A 85 7.18 -9.83 -4.52
CA ILE A 85 6.90 -10.09 -3.10
C ILE A 85 6.09 -11.36 -2.92
N VAL A 86 5.07 -11.57 -3.76
CA VAL A 86 4.21 -12.75 -3.70
C VAL A 86 5.02 -14.02 -3.96
N GLU A 87 5.86 -14.02 -4.99
CA GLU A 87 6.72 -15.16 -5.34
C GLU A 87 7.72 -15.46 -4.21
N GLN A 88 8.40 -14.44 -3.70
CA GLN A 88 9.40 -14.63 -2.65
C GLN A 88 8.77 -15.03 -1.32
N THR A 89 7.58 -14.51 -1.01
CA THR A 89 6.81 -14.91 0.17
C THR A 89 6.37 -16.38 0.07
N ASP A 90 5.99 -16.84 -1.12
CA ASP A 90 5.68 -18.25 -1.37
C ASP A 90 6.93 -19.14 -1.20
N CYS A 91 8.07 -18.75 -1.79
CA CYS A 91 9.34 -19.48 -1.59
C CYS A 91 9.77 -19.53 -0.12
N ALA A 92 9.67 -18.41 0.61
CA ALA A 92 10.02 -18.35 2.03
C ALA A 92 9.13 -19.25 2.90
N GLY A 93 7.84 -19.36 2.57
CA GLY A 93 6.93 -20.28 3.26
C GLY A 93 7.30 -21.75 3.10
N LEU A 94 7.79 -22.16 1.91
CA LEU A 94 8.32 -23.51 1.68
C LEU A 94 9.54 -23.77 2.57
N LEU A 95 10.48 -22.84 2.60
CA LEU A 95 11.72 -22.96 3.37
C LEU A 95 11.45 -23.06 4.88
N LYS A 96 10.47 -22.30 5.38
CA LYS A 96 10.05 -22.32 6.79
C LYS A 96 9.20 -23.54 7.16
N LYS A 97 8.92 -24.45 6.22
CA LYS A 97 8.12 -25.67 6.44
C LYS A 97 6.74 -25.36 7.06
N ILE A 98 6.10 -24.29 6.60
CA ILE A 98 4.75 -23.95 7.05
C ILE A 98 3.76 -24.76 6.22
N TYR A 99 3.39 -25.95 6.71
CA TYR A 99 2.62 -26.92 5.93
C TYR A 99 1.16 -26.53 5.68
N GLU A 100 0.60 -25.63 6.50
CA GLU A 100 -0.78 -25.14 6.40
C GLU A 100 -0.89 -23.85 5.55
N ARG A 101 0.04 -23.64 4.60
CA ARG A 101 0.04 -22.44 3.76
C ARG A 101 -0.68 -22.70 2.44
N THR A 102 -1.58 -21.79 2.07
CA THR A 102 -2.03 -21.66 0.69
C THR A 102 -1.09 -20.70 -0.05
N LYS A 103 -0.91 -20.91 -1.36
CA LYS A 103 -0.15 -20.00 -2.21
C LYS A 103 -0.73 -18.60 -2.10
N LEU A 104 0.12 -17.60 -1.85
CA LEU A 104 -0.29 -16.20 -1.81
C LEU A 104 -0.58 -15.73 -3.24
N THR A 105 -1.66 -14.98 -3.44
CA THR A 105 -1.98 -14.32 -4.71
C THR A 105 -1.77 -12.81 -4.59
N ALA A 106 -1.65 -12.11 -5.72
CA ALA A 106 -1.54 -10.64 -5.73
C ALA A 106 -2.77 -9.99 -5.06
N GLU A 107 -3.98 -10.45 -5.39
CA GLU A 107 -5.22 -9.96 -4.78
C GLU A 107 -5.27 -10.20 -3.26
N GLU A 108 -4.78 -11.35 -2.80
CA GLU A 108 -4.70 -11.62 -1.37
C GLU A 108 -3.62 -10.77 -0.68
N PHE A 109 -2.52 -10.47 -1.38
CA PHE A 109 -1.51 -9.55 -0.89
C PHE A 109 -2.05 -8.12 -0.79
N ASP A 110 -2.83 -7.65 -1.77
CA ASP A 110 -3.49 -6.34 -1.72
C ASP A 110 -4.43 -6.24 -0.52
N ARG A 111 -5.24 -7.29 -0.26
CA ARG A 111 -6.07 -7.37 0.95
C ARG A 111 -5.24 -7.35 2.23
N PHE A 112 -4.11 -8.06 2.27
CA PHE A 112 -3.19 -8.05 3.42
C PHE A 112 -2.62 -6.65 3.68
N ILE A 113 -2.19 -5.94 2.63
CA ILE A 113 -1.67 -4.57 2.75
C ILE A 113 -2.78 -3.58 3.13
N GLY A 114 -3.98 -3.72 2.58
CA GLY A 114 -5.15 -2.93 2.97
C GLY A 114 -5.48 -3.07 4.46
N ILE A 115 -5.38 -4.28 5.00
CA ILE A 115 -5.51 -4.52 6.46
C ILE A 115 -4.38 -3.82 7.22
N CYS A 116 -3.14 -3.86 6.74
CA CYS A 116 -2.03 -3.14 7.37
C CYS A 116 -2.26 -1.63 7.43
N PHE A 117 -2.80 -1.04 6.36
CA PHE A 117 -3.19 0.37 6.35
C PHE A 117 -4.30 0.66 7.36
N TYR A 118 -5.35 -0.17 7.40
CA TYR A 118 -6.43 -0.03 8.38
C TYR A 118 -5.89 -0.06 9.81
N MET A 119 -4.98 -0.99 10.13
CA MET A 119 -4.34 -1.07 11.45
C MET A 119 -3.49 0.16 11.78
N GLY A 120 -2.94 0.84 10.77
CA GLY A 120 -2.23 2.11 10.95
C GLY A 120 -3.18 3.26 11.32
N LEU A 121 -4.41 3.24 10.82
CA LEU A 121 -5.44 4.26 11.08
C LEU A 121 -6.19 3.99 12.40
N VAL A 122 -6.62 2.75 12.61
CA VAL A 122 -7.41 2.31 13.75
C VAL A 122 -6.55 1.38 14.59
N ASN A 123 -6.17 1.81 15.79
CA ASN A 123 -5.29 1.04 16.67
C ASN A 123 -6.07 0.32 17.76
N PHE A 124 -6.00 -1.01 17.79
CA PHE A 124 -6.49 -1.82 18.90
C PHE A 124 -5.36 -2.30 19.83
N PRO A 125 -5.65 -2.57 21.13
CA PRO A 125 -4.62 -2.93 22.10
C PRO A 125 -3.88 -4.23 21.76
N ARG A 126 -4.54 -5.16 21.06
CA ARG A 126 -3.96 -6.46 20.69
C ARG A 126 -4.27 -6.78 19.25
N LEU A 127 -3.34 -7.48 18.59
CA LEU A 127 -3.48 -7.85 17.18
C LEU A 127 -4.73 -8.72 16.90
N TRP A 128 -5.11 -9.61 17.83
CA TRP A 128 -6.29 -10.44 17.62
C TRP A 128 -7.59 -9.68 17.82
N ASP A 129 -7.58 -8.49 18.42
CA ASP A 129 -8.80 -7.71 18.66
C ASP A 129 -9.38 -7.21 17.33
N TYR A 130 -8.57 -7.05 16.27
CA TYR A 130 -9.04 -6.74 14.91
C TYR A 130 -9.93 -7.83 14.32
N TRP A 131 -9.87 -9.06 14.84
CA TRP A 131 -10.75 -10.16 14.45
C TRP A 131 -11.81 -10.49 15.51
N SER A 132 -11.92 -9.68 16.57
CA SER A 132 -12.91 -9.89 17.62
C SER A 132 -14.33 -9.70 17.09
N THR A 133 -15.27 -10.47 17.61
CA THR A 133 -16.71 -10.28 17.39
C THR A 133 -17.36 -9.43 18.49
N ASN A 134 -16.58 -8.99 19.48
CA ASN A 134 -17.05 -8.10 20.53
C ASN A 134 -17.35 -6.71 19.92
N GLY A 135 -18.52 -6.13 20.25
CA GLY A 135 -18.93 -4.83 19.76
C GLY A 135 -17.97 -3.67 20.10
N VAL A 136 -17.15 -3.82 21.13
CA VAL A 136 -16.11 -2.83 21.49
C VAL A 136 -14.96 -2.79 20.46
N TYR A 137 -14.68 -3.92 19.79
CA TYR A 137 -13.60 -4.07 18.82
C TYR A 137 -14.17 -4.47 17.46
N SER A 138 -15.06 -3.64 16.91
CA SER A 138 -15.71 -3.92 15.65
C SER A 138 -14.86 -3.46 14.46
N ALA A 139 -13.97 -4.34 13.97
CA ALA A 139 -13.30 -4.18 12.68
C ALA A 139 -13.86 -5.17 11.65
N GLU A 140 -15.11 -4.96 11.25
CA GLU A 140 -15.81 -5.85 10.31
C GLU A 140 -15.08 -5.97 8.96
N ILE A 141 -14.51 -4.86 8.48
CA ILE A 141 -13.73 -4.81 7.25
C ILE A 141 -12.54 -5.79 7.30
N VAL A 142 -11.85 -5.90 8.44
CA VAL A 142 -10.72 -6.82 8.61
C VAL A 142 -11.21 -8.27 8.58
N ARG A 143 -12.27 -8.58 9.32
CA ARG A 143 -12.83 -9.95 9.42
C ARG A 143 -13.39 -10.46 8.08
N LYS A 144 -14.01 -9.59 7.29
CA LYS A 144 -14.58 -9.94 5.97
C LYS A 144 -13.50 -10.25 4.94
N ASN A 145 -12.37 -9.56 4.99
CA ASN A 145 -11.35 -9.66 3.95
C ASN A 145 -10.34 -10.81 4.16
N MET A 146 -9.98 -11.12 5.41
CA MET A 146 -8.99 -12.15 5.71
C MET A 146 -9.21 -12.74 7.10
N THR A 147 -8.90 -14.02 7.31
CA THR A 147 -8.92 -14.63 8.66
C THR A 147 -7.66 -14.27 9.44
N ARG A 148 -7.74 -14.22 10.77
CA ARG A 148 -6.57 -13.93 11.64
C ARG A 148 -5.42 -14.88 11.35
N HIS A 149 -5.70 -16.17 11.26
CA HIS A 149 -4.69 -17.19 11.01
C HIS A 149 -4.00 -16.97 9.64
N ARG A 150 -4.76 -16.59 8.61
CA ARG A 150 -4.19 -16.31 7.29
C ARG A 150 -3.32 -15.06 7.32
N PHE A 151 -3.78 -13.98 7.97
CA PHE A 151 -2.98 -12.77 8.15
C PHE A 151 -1.65 -13.06 8.88
N GLU A 152 -1.69 -13.79 10.00
CA GLU A 152 -0.49 -14.20 10.75
C GLU A 152 0.44 -15.12 9.93
N SER A 153 -0.12 -15.94 9.04
CA SER A 153 0.65 -16.79 8.11
C SER A 153 1.38 -15.93 7.08
N ASN A 154 0.69 -14.99 6.44
CA ASN A 154 1.27 -14.07 5.47
C ASN A 154 2.36 -13.21 6.12
N LEU A 155 2.08 -12.65 7.31
CA LEU A 155 3.04 -11.85 8.06
C LEU A 155 4.32 -12.63 8.40
N ARG A 156 4.22 -13.91 8.77
CA ARG A 156 5.39 -14.77 9.07
C ARG A 156 6.19 -15.13 7.82
N CYS A 157 5.55 -15.22 6.66
CA CYS A 157 6.18 -15.64 5.42
C CYS A 157 6.72 -14.47 4.59
N LEU A 158 6.26 -13.24 4.85
CA LEU A 158 6.55 -12.05 4.06
C LEU A 158 8.05 -11.91 3.74
N HIS A 159 8.37 -11.86 2.46
CA HIS A 159 9.73 -11.81 1.95
C HIS A 159 9.79 -10.95 0.68
N PHE A 160 10.81 -10.10 0.57
CA PHE A 160 10.91 -9.08 -0.49
C PHE A 160 12.01 -9.34 -1.51
N LEU A 161 12.95 -10.25 -1.21
CA LEU A 161 14.11 -10.51 -2.07
C LEU A 161 14.29 -11.98 -2.36
N ASP A 162 15.03 -12.27 -3.43
CA ASP A 162 15.46 -13.62 -3.73
C ASP A 162 16.73 -13.97 -2.93
N ASN A 163 16.62 -14.98 -2.07
CA ASN A 163 17.72 -15.43 -1.21
C ASN A 163 18.86 -16.12 -1.99
N GLU A 164 18.64 -16.50 -3.26
CA GLU A 164 19.67 -17.11 -4.11
C GLU A 164 20.57 -16.07 -4.77
N THR A 165 20.05 -14.86 -5.00
CA THR A 165 20.77 -13.74 -5.61
C THR A 165 21.27 -12.70 -4.60
N ALA A 166 20.85 -12.80 -3.33
CA ALA A 166 21.24 -11.90 -2.26
C ALA A 166 22.75 -11.94 -1.99
N ASP A 167 23.42 -10.79 -2.12
CA ASP A 167 24.80 -10.62 -1.67
C ASP A 167 24.86 -10.76 -0.15
N ARG A 168 25.43 -11.87 0.33
CA ARG A 168 25.56 -12.14 1.78
C ARG A 168 26.58 -11.23 2.47
N SER A 169 27.34 -10.45 1.71
CA SER A 169 28.25 -9.45 2.24
C SER A 169 27.56 -8.11 2.53
N ASP A 170 26.43 -7.83 1.87
CA ASP A 170 25.60 -6.66 2.18
C ASP A 170 24.69 -6.95 3.40
N ARG A 171 24.78 -6.10 4.42
CA ARG A 171 23.95 -6.17 5.63
C ARG A 171 22.49 -5.77 5.36
N LEU A 172 22.22 -5.07 4.25
CA LEU A 172 20.89 -4.62 3.84
C LEU A 172 20.26 -5.51 2.76
N ASN A 173 20.87 -6.64 2.42
CA ASN A 173 20.45 -7.59 1.37
C ASN A 173 19.04 -8.21 1.51
N LYS A 174 18.21 -7.73 2.46
CA LYS A 174 16.81 -8.09 2.65
C LYS A 174 15.83 -7.05 2.10
N ILE A 175 16.31 -5.83 1.82
CA ILE A 175 15.50 -4.69 1.37
C ILE A 175 16.18 -3.84 0.28
N ASN A 176 17.37 -4.23 -0.20
CA ASN A 176 18.21 -3.49 -1.16
C ASN A 176 18.13 -4.09 -2.55
#